data_AF-A0A7C9KC70-F1
#
_entry.id   AF-A0A7C9KC70-F1
#
_cell.length_a   1.000
_cell.length_b   1.000
_cell.length_c   1.000
_cell.angle_alpha   90.00
_cell.angle_beta   90.00
_cell.angle_gamma   90.00
#
_symmetry.space_group_name_H-M   'P 1'
#
loop_
_entity.id
_entity.type
_entity.pdbx_description
1 polymer ?
#
loop_
_entity_poly.entity_id
_entity_poly.type
_entity_poly.pdbx_seq_one_letter_code
_entity_poly.pdbx_strand_id
1 'polypeptide(L)'
;MKWVTISFLVIIALVNFGPRVNAIFYSKPDTTVVFNSGCFLQGELRVDPVSLSYFIVLDDGQELSFADDSYAEISSEENPVDISELDFCV
;
A
#
# COMPACT_ATOMS: atom_id res chain seq x y z
N MET A 1 24.22 -8.98 -42.13
CA MET A 1 22.77 -8.89 -41.83
C MET A 1 22.26 -9.84 -40.72
N LYS A 2 22.96 -10.91 -40.32
CA LYS A 2 22.52 -11.82 -39.23
C LYS A 2 22.64 -11.26 -37.79
N TRP A 3 23.54 -10.30 -37.57
CA TRP A 3 23.80 -9.72 -36.24
C TRP A 3 22.72 -8.74 -35.75
N VAL A 4 22.02 -8.09 -36.68
CA VAL A 4 20.94 -7.14 -36.36
C VAL A 4 19.72 -7.88 -35.80
N THR A 5 19.40 -9.05 -36.36
CA THR A 5 18.28 -9.88 -35.93
C THR A 5 18.47 -10.47 -34.54
N ILE A 6 19.72 -10.86 -34.20
CA ILE A 6 20.06 -11.35 -32.86
C ILE A 6 19.91 -10.24 -31.82
N SER A 7 20.39 -9.03 -32.13
CA SER A 7 20.26 -7.87 -31.24
C SER A 7 18.80 -7.52 -30.98
N PHE A 8 17.96 -7.58 -32.02
CA PHE A 8 16.53 -7.30 -31.89
C PHE A 8 15.80 -8.35 -31.04
N LEU A 9 16.16 -9.64 -31.18
CA LEU A 9 15.60 -10.72 -30.36
C LEU A 9 15.99 -10.60 -28.88
N VAL A 10 17.22 -10.18 -28.58
CA VAL A 10 17.67 -9.96 -27.20
C VAL A 10 16.90 -8.81 -26.54
N ILE A 11 16.62 -7.74 -27.27
CA ILE A 11 15.82 -6.61 -26.77
C ILE A 11 14.37 -7.06 -26.49
N ILE A 12 13.75 -7.78 -27.41
CA ILE A 12 12.37 -8.30 -27.22
C ILE A 12 12.30 -9.23 -26.00
N ALA A 13 13.33 -10.05 -25.80
CA ALA A 13 13.41 -10.95 -24.65
C ALA A 13 13.53 -10.18 -23.33
N LEU A 14 14.38 -9.14 -23.26
CA LEU A 14 14.51 -8.28 -22.08
C LEU A 14 13.23 -7.52 -21.74
N VAL A 15 12.47 -7.06 -22.74
CA VAL A 15 11.22 -6.32 -22.53
C VAL A 15 10.08 -7.23 -22.07
N ASN A 16 9.98 -8.45 -22.62
CA ASN A 16 8.87 -9.36 -22.30
C ASN A 16 9.15 -10.28 -21.09
N PHE A 17 10.41 -10.62 -20.85
CA PHE A 17 10.84 -11.51 -19.77
C PHE A 17 11.71 -10.82 -18.73
N GLY A 18 11.84 -9.50 -18.79
CA GLY A 18 12.39 -8.73 -17.68
C GLY A 18 11.64 -9.09 -16.40
N PRO A 19 12.33 -9.15 -15.24
CA PRO A 19 11.70 -9.52 -13.98
C PRO A 19 10.52 -8.57 -13.76
N ARG A 20 9.30 -9.11 -13.88
CA ARG A 20 8.11 -8.44 -13.37
C ARG A 20 8.28 -8.45 -11.86
N VAL A 21 8.87 -7.39 -11.34
CA VAL A 21 8.93 -7.16 -9.91
C VAL A 21 7.47 -6.90 -9.52
N ASN A 22 6.77 -7.95 -9.12
CA ASN A 22 5.56 -7.80 -8.33
C ASN A 22 6.03 -7.10 -7.06
N ALA A 23 5.86 -5.78 -7.01
CA ALA A 23 6.03 -5.01 -5.80
C ALA A 23 5.03 -5.61 -4.82
N ILE A 24 5.52 -6.46 -3.91
CA ILE A 24 4.70 -7.05 -2.86
C ILE A 24 4.35 -5.88 -1.95
N PHE A 25 3.13 -5.36 -2.08
CA PHE A 25 2.58 -4.41 -1.13
C PHE A 25 2.68 -5.03 0.26
N TYR A 26 3.35 -4.35 1.18
CA TYR A 26 3.23 -4.75 2.58
C TYR A 26 1.76 -4.52 2.96
N SER A 27 1.07 -5.58 3.32
CA SER A 27 -0.36 -5.58 3.65
C SER A 27 -0.54 -6.08 5.07
N LYS A 28 -1.39 -5.37 5.82
CA LYS A 28 -1.78 -5.70 7.17
C LYS A 28 -3.31 -5.55 7.29
N PRO A 29 -4.07 -6.65 7.35
CA PRO A 29 -5.52 -6.61 7.55
C PRO A 29 -5.87 -6.11 8.96
N ASP A 30 -7.15 -5.85 9.19
CA ASP A 30 -7.73 -5.49 10.50
C ASP A 30 -6.97 -4.36 11.22
N THR A 31 -6.49 -3.38 10.46
CA THR A 31 -5.72 -2.25 10.97
C THR A 31 -6.62 -1.05 11.19
N THR A 32 -6.48 -0.42 12.34
CA THR A 32 -7.10 0.84 12.71
C THR A 32 -6.06 1.95 12.62
N VAL A 33 -6.35 3.01 11.88
CA VAL A 33 -5.53 4.22 11.79
C VAL A 33 -6.28 5.36 12.46
N VAL A 34 -5.69 5.95 13.49
CA VAL A 34 -6.21 7.14 14.18
C VAL A 34 -5.52 8.37 13.62
N PHE A 35 -6.31 9.33 13.15
CA PHE A 35 -5.81 10.57 12.58
C PHE A 35 -5.62 11.65 13.65
N ASN A 36 -4.68 12.57 13.40
CA ASN A 36 -4.47 13.73 14.26
C ASN A 36 -5.71 14.64 14.37
N SER A 37 -6.65 14.53 13.42
CA SER A 37 -7.96 15.18 13.47
C SER A 37 -8.91 14.61 14.54
N GLY A 38 -8.56 13.50 15.19
CA GLY A 38 -9.38 12.85 16.22
C GLY A 38 -10.45 11.90 15.67
N CYS A 39 -10.28 11.42 14.43
CA CYS A 39 -11.15 10.42 13.82
C CYS A 39 -10.33 9.17 13.47
N PHE A 40 -11.00 8.05 13.18
CA PHE A 40 -10.34 6.80 12.78
C PHE A 40 -10.84 6.24 11.44
N LEU A 41 -10.01 5.41 10.82
CA LEU A 41 -10.36 4.51 9.72
C LEU A 41 -9.95 3.08 10.09
N GLN A 42 -10.72 2.10 9.62
CA GLN A 42 -10.44 0.68 9.85
C GLN A 42 -10.51 -0.09 8.53
N GLY A 43 -9.56 -1.00 8.32
CA GLY A 43 -9.48 -1.80 7.11
C GLY A 43 -8.12 -2.46 6.92
N GLU A 44 -7.76 -2.75 5.67
CA GLU A 44 -6.46 -3.31 5.31
C GLU A 44 -5.46 -2.18 5.03
N LEU A 45 -4.46 -2.03 5.91
CA LEU A 45 -3.35 -1.12 5.67
C LEU A 45 -2.43 -1.72 4.62
N ARG A 46 -2.12 -0.94 3.59
CA ARG A 46 -1.19 -1.29 2.54
C ARG A 46 -0.14 -0.20 2.37
N VAL A 47 1.07 -0.63 2.07
CA VAL A 47 2.21 0.26 1.79
C VAL A 47 2.73 -0.03 0.41
N ASP A 48 2.78 1.01 -0.43
CA ASP A 48 3.40 0.93 -1.74
C ASP A 48 4.94 0.86 -1.56
N PRO A 49 5.60 -0.23 -1.97
CA PRO A 49 7.03 -0.40 -1.74
C PRO A 49 7.90 0.51 -2.64
N VAL A 50 7.33 1.15 -3.67
CA VAL A 50 8.04 2.05 -4.59
C VAL A 50 7.98 3.48 -4.10
N SER A 51 6.78 3.96 -3.76
CA SER A 51 6.56 5.34 -3.30
C SER A 51 6.64 5.50 -1.78
N LEU A 52 6.62 4.39 -1.04
CA LEU A 52 6.47 4.34 0.43
C LEU A 52 5.20 5.05 0.92
N SER A 53 4.18 5.17 0.07
CA SER A 53 2.90 5.76 0.45
C SER A 53 2.03 4.76 1.20
N TYR A 54 1.38 5.25 2.27
CA TYR A 54 0.42 4.48 3.06
C TYR A 54 -0.99 4.68 2.51
N PHE A 55 -1.75 3.59 2.44
CA PHE A 55 -3.17 3.61 2.09
C PHE A 55 -3.93 2.57 2.89
N ILE A 56 -5.16 2.88 3.26
CA ILE A 56 -6.07 1.95 3.94
C ILE A 56 -7.19 1.59 2.97
N VAL A 57 -7.46 0.29 2.85
CA VAL A 57 -8.59 -0.24 2.08
C VAL A 57 -9.71 -0.55 3.05
N LEU A 58 -10.81 0.20 2.98
CA LEU A 58 -11.98 0.03 3.83
C LEU A 58 -12.77 -1.23 3.43
N ASP A 59 -13.69 -1.67 4.29
CA ASP A 59 -14.54 -2.86 4.07
C ASP A 59 -15.44 -2.75 2.82
N ASP A 60 -15.79 -1.54 2.40
CA ASP A 60 -16.55 -1.26 1.18
C ASP A 60 -15.68 -1.27 -0.10
N GLY A 61 -14.37 -1.50 0.05
CA GLY A 61 -13.38 -1.52 -1.02
C GLY A 61 -12.87 -0.14 -1.40
N GLN A 62 -13.24 0.93 -0.69
CA GLN A 62 -12.68 2.25 -0.91
C GLN A 62 -11.22 2.32 -0.45
N GLU A 63 -10.35 2.86 -1.30
CA GLU A 63 -8.95 3.09 -0.99
C GLU A 63 -8.74 4.55 -0.60
N LEU A 64 -8.18 4.78 0.59
CA LEU A 64 -7.86 6.10 1.10
C LEU A 64 -6.36 6.20 1.37
N SER A 65 -5.68 7.10 0.65
CA SER A 65 -4.27 7.40 0.87
C SER A 65 -4.11 8.49 1.93
N PHE A 66 -3.06 8.38 2.72
CA PHE A 66 -2.77 9.36 3.76
C PHE A 66 -1.25 9.55 3.92
N ALA A 67 -0.87 10.72 4.43
CA ALA A 67 0.52 11.10 4.63
C ALA A 67 1.04 10.62 5.99
N ASP A 68 2.35 10.43 6.11
CA ASP A 68 2.97 9.90 7.33
C ASP A 68 2.80 10.81 8.56
N ASP A 69 2.57 12.11 8.33
CA ASP A 69 2.32 13.13 9.36
C ASP A 69 0.83 13.33 9.68
N SER A 70 -0.07 12.64 8.98
CA SER A 70 -1.52 12.80 9.14
C SER A 70 -2.12 11.92 10.25
N TYR A 71 -1.44 10.84 10.63
CA TYR A 71 -1.90 9.91 11.66
C TYR A 71 -1.20 10.13 13.01
N ALA A 72 -1.92 9.82 14.08
CA ALA A 72 -1.44 9.83 15.45
C ALA A 72 -0.96 8.42 15.86
N GLU A 73 -1.74 7.39 15.49
CA GLU A 73 -1.49 6.02 15.90
C GLU A 73 -2.02 5.02 14.86
N ILE A 74 -1.33 3.88 14.72
CA ILE A 74 -1.75 2.75 13.89
C ILE A 74 -1.77 1.51 14.78
N SER A 75 -2.88 0.76 14.78
CA SER A 75 -3.03 -0.42 15.62
C SER A 75 -2.00 -1.51 15.30
N SER A 76 -1.62 -2.28 16.32
CA SER A 76 -0.83 -3.50 16.18
C SER A 76 -1.40 -4.61 17.05
N GLU A 77 -1.00 -5.86 16.79
CA GLU A 77 -1.40 -6.99 17.65
C GLU A 77 -0.98 -6.76 19.11
N GLU A 78 0.15 -6.10 19.31
CA GLU A 78 0.71 -5.80 20.64
C GLU A 78 0.07 -4.56 21.27
N ASN A 79 -0.50 -3.67 20.46
CA ASN A 79 -1.13 -2.42 20.90
C ASN A 79 -2.42 -2.16 20.09
N PRO A 80 -3.54 -2.78 20.49
CA PRO A 80 -4.83 -2.50 19.87
C PRO A 80 -5.30 -1.10 20.25
N VAL A 81 -5.87 -0.38 19.28
CA VAL A 81 -6.45 0.94 19.49
C VAL A 81 -7.90 0.79 19.97
N ASP A 82 -8.25 1.41 21.09
CA ASP A 82 -9.64 1.55 21.53
C ASP A 82 -10.31 2.68 20.73
N ILE A 83 -11.31 2.33 19.93
CA ILE A 83 -12.06 3.24 19.06
C ILE A 83 -13.41 3.67 19.66
N SER A 84 -13.70 3.29 20.90
CA SER A 84 -15.02 3.50 21.52
C SER A 84 -15.41 4.98 21.64
N GLU A 85 -14.43 5.87 21.72
CA GLU A 85 -14.61 7.33 21.87
C GLU A 85 -14.26 8.13 20.61
N LEU A 86 -13.93 7.46 19.50
CA LEU A 86 -13.50 8.10 18.26
C LEU A 86 -14.60 8.07 17.20
N ASP A 87 -14.68 9.13 16.40
CA ASP A 87 -15.59 9.18 15.24
C ASP A 87 -14.94 8.57 13.99
N PHE A 88 -15.75 7.98 13.11
CA PHE A 88 -15.27 7.50 11.81
C PHE A 88 -15.01 8.67 10.86
N CYS A 89 -13.90 8.66 10.11
CA CYS A 89 -13.47 9.81 9.28
C CYS A 89 -14.29 10.07 7.99
N VAL A 90 -15.39 9.34 7.72
CA VAL A 90 -16.16 9.42 6.46
C VAL A 90 -17.60 9.86 6.69
#